data_AF-E5E310-F1
#
_entry.id   AF-E5E310-F1
#
_cell.length_a   1.000
_cell.length_b   1.000
_cell.length_c   1.000
_cell.angle_alpha   90.00
_cell.angle_beta   90.00
_cell.angle_gamma   90.00
#
_symmetry.space_group_name_H-M   'P 1'
#
loop_
_entity.id
_entity.type
_entity.pdbx_description
1 polymer ?
#
loop_
_entity_poly.entity_id
_entity_poly.type
_entity_poly.pdbx_seq_one_letter_code
_entity_poly.pdbx_strand_id
1 'polypeptide(L)'
;PLFTGMTMNPKWLKIQFMTMFIGVNMTFFPQHFLGLSGMPRRYSDYPDSFTTWNVISSIGSSISLMAVIMLIIIMWESIIAKRTIIFQENLPSSMEWMQNTPPAEHSCTELPIISSF
;
A
#
# COMPACT_ATOMS: atom_id res chain seq x y z
N PRO A 1 11.33 3.88 5.03
CA PRO A 1 12.70 4.38 5.29
C PRO A 1 12.75 5.43 6.40
N LEU A 2 12.04 6.56 6.29
CA LEU A 2 12.11 7.65 7.27
C LEU A 2 11.79 7.19 8.71
N PHE A 3 10.63 6.54 8.92
CA PHE A 3 10.18 6.15 10.25
C PHE A 3 11.04 5.07 10.93
N THR A 4 11.55 4.10 10.18
CA THR A 4 12.28 2.96 10.75
C THR A 4 13.80 3.03 10.55
N GLY A 5 14.29 4.00 9.77
CA GLY A 5 15.68 4.05 9.29
C GLY A 5 16.08 2.90 8.34
N MET A 6 15.15 2.01 7.99
CA MET A 6 15.42 0.79 7.24
C MET A 6 14.83 0.79 5.83
N THR A 7 15.52 0.13 4.90
CA THR A 7 15.12 -0.02 3.50
C THR A 7 14.49 -1.40 3.22
N MET A 8 13.40 -1.37 2.47
CA MET A 8 12.69 -2.57 1.99
C MET A 8 13.21 -2.97 0.60
N ASN A 9 13.09 -4.25 0.24
CA ASN A 9 13.54 -4.74 -1.05
C ASN A 9 12.64 -4.20 -2.20
N PRO A 10 13.17 -3.41 -3.15
CA PRO A 10 12.37 -2.78 -4.20
C PRO A 10 11.78 -3.81 -5.18
N LYS A 11 12.45 -4.95 -5.41
CA LYS A 11 11.92 -6.01 -6.27
C LYS A 11 10.67 -6.65 -5.67
N TRP A 12 10.70 -6.93 -4.37
CA TRP A 12 9.56 -7.52 -3.65
C TRP A 12 8.40 -6.53 -3.57
N LEU A 13 8.68 -5.24 -3.34
CA LEU A 13 7.66 -4.19 -3.37
C LEU A 13 6.98 -4.08 -4.73
N LYS A 14 7.72 -4.15 -5.85
CA LYS A 14 7.11 -4.15 -7.20
C LYS A 14 6.18 -5.35 -7.42
N ILE A 15 6.57 -6.54 -6.93
CA ILE A 15 5.73 -7.75 -7.04
C ILE A 15 4.47 -7.60 -6.16
N GLN A 16 4.63 -7.13 -4.92
CA GLN A 16 3.50 -6.87 -4.02
C GLN A 16 2.53 -5.83 -4.60
N PHE A 17 3.04 -4.76 -5.20
CA PHE A 17 2.23 -3.75 -5.87
C PHE A 17 1.43 -4.35 -7.04
N MET A 18 2.07 -5.11 -7.92
CA MET A 18 1.39 -5.70 -9.08
C MET A 18 0.33 -6.72 -8.67
N THR A 19 0.60 -7.53 -7.65
CA THR A 19 -0.39 -8.50 -7.13
C THR A 19 -1.57 -7.81 -6.48
N MET A 20 -1.36 -6.75 -5.68
CA MET A 20 -2.44 -5.94 -5.12
C MET A 20 -3.25 -5.23 -6.21
N PHE A 21 -2.56 -4.66 -7.20
CA PHE A 21 -3.19 -3.95 -8.32
C PHE A 21 -4.13 -4.87 -9.12
N ILE A 22 -3.68 -6.09 -9.45
CA ILE A 22 -4.51 -7.06 -10.15
C ILE A 22 -5.68 -7.52 -9.26
N GLY A 23 -5.43 -7.84 -7.99
CA GLY A 23 -6.46 -8.31 -7.06
C GLY A 23 -7.59 -7.29 -6.87
N VAL A 24 -7.26 -6.04 -6.54
CA VAL A 24 -8.22 -4.95 -6.34
C VAL A 24 -9.05 -4.70 -7.61
N ASN A 25 -8.41 -4.65 -8.79
CA ASN A 25 -9.16 -4.46 -10.03
C ASN A 25 -10.10 -5.65 -10.30
N MET A 26 -9.66 -6.88 -10.08
CA MET A 26 -10.51 -8.07 -10.25
C MET A 26 -11.69 -8.09 -9.26
N THR A 27 -11.53 -7.53 -8.05
CA THR A 27 -12.62 -7.38 -7.07
C THR A 27 -13.62 -6.30 -7.46
N PHE A 28 -13.15 -5.08 -7.76
CA PHE A 28 -14.04 -3.92 -7.91
C PHE A 28 -14.57 -3.72 -9.34
N PHE A 29 -13.90 -4.25 -10.36
CA PHE A 29 -14.36 -4.11 -11.74
C PHE A 29 -15.70 -4.82 -11.99
N PRO A 30 -15.92 -6.09 -11.59
CA PRO A 30 -17.22 -6.75 -11.66
C PRO A 30 -18.38 -5.99 -10.98
N GLN A 31 -18.07 -5.23 -9.93
CA GLN A 31 -19.09 -4.50 -9.16
C GLN A 31 -19.76 -3.38 -9.96
N HIS A 32 -19.09 -2.85 -10.99
CA HIS A 32 -19.70 -1.88 -11.91
C HIS A 32 -20.85 -2.53 -12.69
N PHE A 33 -20.64 -3.75 -13.21
CA PHE A 33 -21.66 -4.50 -13.92
C PHE A 33 -22.81 -4.92 -12.99
N LEU A 34 -22.48 -5.39 -11.79
CA LEU A 34 -23.48 -5.73 -10.77
C LEU A 34 -24.38 -4.53 -10.42
N GLY A 35 -23.77 -3.35 -10.27
CA GLY A 35 -24.49 -2.10 -10.02
C GLY A 35 -25.40 -1.70 -11.19
N LEU A 36 -24.92 -1.81 -12.42
CA LEU A 36 -25.73 -1.53 -13.62
C LEU A 36 -26.90 -2.51 -13.78
N SER A 37 -26.72 -3.76 -13.36
CA SER A 37 -27.79 -4.77 -13.35
C SER A 37 -28.75 -4.67 -12.16
N GLY A 38 -28.60 -3.66 -11.30
CA GLY A 38 -29.53 -3.36 -10.22
C GLY A 38 -29.32 -4.14 -8.93
N MET A 39 -28.14 -4.74 -8.70
CA MET A 39 -27.83 -5.40 -7.43
C MET A 39 -27.80 -4.37 -6.29
N PRO A 40 -28.69 -4.43 -5.29
CA PRO A 40 -28.71 -3.46 -4.21
C PRO A 40 -27.58 -3.72 -3.21
N ARG A 41 -27.18 -2.70 -2.44
CA ARG A 41 -26.10 -2.82 -1.44
C ARG A 41 -26.59 -3.47 -0.15
N ARG A 42 -25.67 -4.11 0.58
CA ARG A 42 -25.88 -4.68 1.94
C ARG A 42 -26.80 -5.92 1.98
N TYR A 43 -26.72 -6.78 0.97
CA TYR A 43 -27.41 -8.06 0.95
C TYR A 43 -26.45 -9.21 1.24
N SER A 44 -26.88 -10.16 2.07
CA SER A 44 -26.16 -11.42 2.31
C SER A 44 -26.30 -12.37 1.13
N ASP A 45 -27.49 -12.42 0.54
CA ASP A 45 -27.84 -13.29 -0.58
C ASP A 45 -28.27 -12.49 -1.81
N TYR A 46 -28.12 -13.11 -2.98
CA TYR A 46 -28.41 -12.51 -4.27
C TYR A 46 -28.99 -13.55 -5.23
N PRO A 47 -29.80 -13.15 -6.24
CA PRO A 47 -30.33 -14.06 -7.23
C PRO A 47 -29.23 -14.68 -8.10
N ASP A 48 -29.49 -15.86 -8.65
CA ASP A 48 -28.52 -16.66 -9.42
C ASP A 48 -27.88 -15.91 -10.60
N SER A 49 -28.57 -14.90 -11.14
CA SER A 49 -28.07 -14.05 -12.22
C SER A 49 -26.80 -13.26 -11.88
N PHE A 50 -26.52 -13.04 -10.59
CA PHE A 50 -25.34 -12.29 -10.12
C PHE A 50 -24.18 -13.18 -9.68
N THR A 51 -24.34 -14.50 -9.71
CA THR A 51 -23.34 -15.47 -9.22
C THR A 51 -22.00 -15.33 -9.92
N THR A 52 -21.99 -15.20 -11.25
CA THR A 52 -20.77 -15.14 -12.05
C THR A 52 -19.86 -13.99 -11.63
N TRP A 53 -20.41 -12.77 -11.53
CA TRP A 53 -19.65 -11.58 -11.15
C TRP A 53 -19.24 -11.58 -9.68
N ASN A 54 -20.08 -12.12 -8.79
CA ASN A 54 -19.73 -12.26 -7.38
C ASN A 54 -18.60 -13.28 -7.15
N VAL A 55 -18.56 -14.38 -7.91
CA VAL A 55 -17.46 -15.35 -7.87
C VAL A 55 -16.15 -14.75 -8.38
N ILE A 56 -16.18 -13.98 -9.47
CA ILE A 56 -14.97 -13.28 -9.96
C ILE A 56 -14.48 -12.27 -8.91
N SER A 57 -15.40 -11.50 -8.32
CA SER A 57 -15.09 -10.53 -7.28
C SER A 57 -14.46 -11.19 -6.05
N SER A 58 -14.95 -12.36 -5.64
CA SER A 58 -14.43 -13.09 -4.49
C SER A 58 -13.03 -13.67 -4.76
N ILE A 59 -12.77 -14.16 -5.97
CA ILE A 59 -11.42 -14.57 -6.40
C ILE A 59 -10.46 -13.38 -6.36
N GLY A 60 -10.87 -12.20 -6.82
CA GLY A 60 -10.06 -10.98 -6.69
C GLY A 60 -9.72 -10.67 -5.22
N SER A 61 -10.68 -10.87 -4.31
CA SER A 61 -10.49 -10.56 -2.89
C SER A 61 -9.49 -11.51 -2.22
N SER A 62 -9.45 -12.80 -2.60
CA SER A 62 -8.46 -13.75 -2.08
C SER A 62 -7.05 -13.43 -2.58
N ILE A 63 -6.91 -12.95 -3.83
CA ILE A 63 -5.63 -12.45 -4.35
C ILE A 63 -5.16 -11.23 -3.55
N SER A 64 -6.07 -10.31 -3.22
CA SER A 64 -5.74 -9.12 -2.41
C SER A 64 -5.30 -9.49 -0.98
N LEU A 65 -5.93 -10.51 -0.37
CA LEU A 65 -5.53 -11.06 0.92
C LEU A 65 -4.08 -11.56 0.87
N MET A 66 -3.72 -12.31 -0.18
CA MET A 66 -2.36 -12.79 -0.36
C MET A 66 -1.35 -11.63 -0.51
N ALA A 67 -1.73 -10.55 -1.21
CA ALA A 67 -0.88 -9.37 -1.36
C ALA A 67 -0.65 -8.63 -0.02
N VAL A 68 -1.64 -8.61 0.88
CA VAL A 68 -1.48 -8.07 2.25
C VAL A 68 -0.54 -8.93 3.08
N ILE A 69 -0.66 -10.26 3.01
CA ILE A 69 0.26 -11.18 3.70
C ILE A 69 1.70 -10.98 3.20
N MET A 70 1.90 -10.82 1.89
CA MET A 70 3.21 -10.50 1.33
C MET A 70 3.77 -9.17 1.84
N LEU A 71 2.93 -8.14 2.02
CA LEU A 71 3.37 -6.86 2.58
C LEU A 71 3.90 -7.02 4.02
N ILE A 72 3.22 -7.82 4.85
CA ILE A 72 3.66 -8.10 6.23
C ILE A 72 5.02 -8.80 6.21
N ILE A 73 5.23 -9.75 5.29
CA ILE A 73 6.52 -10.45 5.14
C ILE A 73 7.63 -9.49 4.69
N ILE A 74 7.36 -8.56 3.78
CA ILE A 74 8.35 -7.55 3.34
C ILE A 74 8.75 -6.64 4.50
N MET A 75 7.78 -6.20 5.30
CA MET A 75 8.07 -5.40 6.49
C MET A 75 8.92 -6.18 7.49
N TRP A 76 8.57 -7.43 7.77
CA TRP A 76 9.35 -8.29 8.65
C TRP A 76 10.78 -8.49 8.12
N GLU A 77 10.95 -8.88 6.85
CA GLU A 77 12.26 -9.08 6.24
C GLU A 77 13.14 -7.83 6.36
N SER A 78 12.56 -6.63 6.19
CA SER A 78 13.31 -5.37 6.34
C SER A 78 13.85 -5.15 7.75
N ILE A 79 13.10 -5.54 8.79
CA ILE A 79 13.50 -5.40 10.19
C ILE A 79 14.61 -6.39 10.56
N ILE A 80 14.56 -7.62 10.02
CA ILE A 80 15.63 -8.61 10.24
C ILE A 80 16.91 -8.19 9.51
N ALA A 81 16.80 -7.79 8.25
CA ALA A 81 17.94 -7.47 7.41
C ALA A 81 18.67 -6.19 7.83
N LYS A 82 17.99 -5.28 8.57
CA LYS A 82 18.55 -4.01 9.09
C LYS A 82 19.32 -3.20 8.04
N ARG A 83 18.78 -3.14 6.81
CA ARG A 83 19.41 -2.39 5.71
C ARG A 83 19.26 -0.89 5.95
N THR A 84 20.30 -0.23 6.44
CA THR A 84 20.32 1.21 6.70
C THR A 84 20.37 2.02 5.41
N ILE A 85 19.90 3.27 5.49
CA ILE A 85 19.95 4.24 4.40
C ILE A 85 21.34 4.85 4.36
N ILE A 86 22.03 4.79 3.22
CA ILE A 86 23.38 5.34 3.04
C ILE A 86 23.33 6.68 2.33
N PHE A 87 22.52 6.77 1.27
CA PHE A 87 22.29 7.99 0.50
C PHE A 87 20.80 8.20 0.32
N GLN A 88 20.41 9.47 0.28
CA GLN A 88 19.02 9.88 0.18
C GLN A 88 18.83 10.70 -1.09
N GLU A 89 18.05 10.18 -2.03
CA GLU A 89 17.75 10.84 -3.32
C GLU A 89 16.46 11.68 -3.26
N ASN A 90 16.17 12.26 -2.09
CA ASN A 90 14.94 13.01 -1.89
C ASN A 90 15.07 14.46 -2.36
N LEU A 91 13.93 15.05 -2.71
CA LEU A 91 13.86 16.44 -3.15
C LEU A 91 14.32 17.37 -2.02
N PRO A 92 15.14 18.41 -2.33
CA PRO A 92 15.58 19.37 -1.32
C PRO A 92 14.44 20.25 -0.78
N SER A 93 13.28 20.27 -1.47
CA SER A 93 12.10 21.05 -1.08
C SER A 93 11.33 20.46 0.11
N SER A 94 11.55 19.20 0.47
CA SER A 94 10.83 18.53 1.55
C SER A 94 11.63 18.54 2.86
N MET A 95 11.15 19.28 3.86
CA MET A 95 11.83 19.45 5.15
C MET A 95 11.91 18.16 5.99
N GLU A 96 10.96 17.24 5.83
CA GLU A 96 10.93 15.97 6.57
C GLU A 96 12.20 15.12 6.36
N TRP A 97 12.86 15.32 5.23
CA TRP A 97 14.02 14.58 4.78
C TRP A 97 15.36 15.21 5.18
N MET A 98 15.34 16.40 5.80
CA MET A 98 16.52 17.03 6.40
C MET A 98 16.82 16.53 7.82
N GLN A 99 15.91 15.74 8.40
CA GLN A 99 16.09 15.14 9.73
C GLN A 99 16.84 13.80 9.66
N ASN A 100 17.28 13.31 10.82
CA ASN A 100 17.85 11.97 10.94
C ASN A 100 16.80 10.89 10.64
N THR A 101 17.27 9.73 10.18
CA THR A 101 16.44 8.53 9.93
C THR A 101 16.85 7.40 10.89
N PRO A 102 16.05 7.03 11.91
CA PRO A 102 14.76 7.60 12.29
C PRO A 102 14.86 8.96 13.00
N PRO A 103 13.80 9.78 12.95
CA PRO A 103 13.79 11.09 13.63
C PRO A 103 13.79 10.91 15.15
N ALA A 104 14.36 11.89 15.84
CA ALA A 104 14.29 11.97 17.31
C ALA A 104 12.87 12.32 17.77
N GLU A 105 12.52 11.95 19.01
CA GLU A 105 11.21 12.25 19.62
C GLU A 105 10.89 13.75 19.59
N HIS A 106 11.91 14.58 19.84
CA HIS A 106 11.86 16.03 19.65
C HIS A 106 12.83 16.43 18.55
N SER A 107 12.30 16.67 17.36
CA SER A 107 13.10 16.78 16.13
C SER A 107 13.57 18.21 15.84
N CYS A 108 12.83 19.24 16.27
CA CYS A 108 13.16 20.65 16.03
C CYS A 108 13.33 21.38 17.36
N THR A 109 14.57 21.75 17.71
CA THR A 109 14.84 22.66 18.82
C THR A 109 14.55 24.12 18.42
N GLU A 110 14.74 24.45 17.15
CA GLU A 110 14.40 25.74 16.56
C GLU A 110 13.60 25.54 15.27
N LEU A 111 12.73 26.50 14.93
CA LEU A 111 11.92 26.43 13.72
C LEU A 111 12.78 26.84 12.50
N PRO A 112 12.77 26.05 11.41
CA PRO A 112 13.48 26.42 10.20
C PRO A 112 12.83 27.64 9.54
N ILE A 113 13.64 28.58 9.07
CA ILE A 113 13.18 29.74 8.30
C ILE A 113 12.83 29.26 6.89
N ILE A 114 11.56 29.37 6.52
CA ILE A 114 11.08 29.02 5.19
C ILE A 114 11.07 30.30 4.35
N SER A 115 11.85 30.32 3.27
CA SER A 115 11.74 31.34 2.23
C SER A 115 11.33 30.68 0.93
N SER A 116 10.21 31.13 0.35
CA SER A 116 9.76 30.70 -0.98
C SER A 116 10.45 31.58 -2.02
N PHE A 117 11.35 31.00 -2.80
CA PHE A 117 11.83 31.59 -4.05
C PHE A 117 11.22 30.85 -5.23
#